data_AF-A0A7V9I4Y7-F1
#
_entry.id   AF-A0A7V9I4Y7-F1
#
_cell.length_a   1.000
_cell.length_b   1.000
_cell.length_c   1.000
_cell.angle_alpha   90.00
_cell.angle_beta   90.00
_cell.angle_gamma   90.00
#
_symmetry.space_group_name_H-M   'P 1'
#
loop_
_entity.id
_entity.type
_entity.pdbx_description
1 polymer ?
#
loop_
_entity_poly.entity_id
_entity_poly.type
_entity_poly.pdbx_seq_one_letter_code
_entity_poly.pdbx_strand_id
1 'polypeptide(L)' 'IYFYDAEVFDVIGTLVPSGRGELEITDVNNWYVGQGTMEYDVLEGFWGDAGESIEAYYEVNDFVRAHRADAGA' A
#
# COMPACT_ATOMS: atom_id res chain seq x y z
N ILE A 1 -1.68 -1.40 -2.76
CA ILE A 1 -2.28 -2.27 -1.72
C ILE A 1 -1.43 -3.54 -1.69
N TYR A 2 -1.27 -4.17 -0.52
CA TYR A 2 -0.49 -5.41 -0.39
C TYR A 2 -1.41 -6.56 0.03
N PHE A 3 -1.23 -7.71 -0.60
CA PHE A 3 -1.88 -8.97 -0.23
C PHE A 3 -0.79 -10.00 -0.01
N TYR A 4 -0.87 -10.72 1.11
CA TYR A 4 0.09 -11.77 1.44
C TYR A 4 -0.65 -13.02 1.88
N ASP A 5 -0.02 -14.16 1.64
CA ASP A 5 -0.39 -15.41 2.30
C ASP A 5 0.15 -15.45 3.74
N ALA A 6 0.03 -16.61 4.38
CA ALA A 6 0.42 -16.77 5.78
C ALA A 6 1.94 -16.71 6.01
N GLU A 7 2.78 -16.90 4.98
CA GLU A 7 4.25 -16.91 5.14
C GLU A 7 4.78 -15.56 5.63
N VAL A 8 4.02 -14.48 5.39
CA VAL A 8 4.36 -13.12 5.85
C VAL A 8 4.64 -13.05 7.35
N PHE A 9 3.97 -13.88 8.16
CA PHE A 9 4.16 -13.91 9.62
C PHE A 9 5.53 -14.45 10.03
N ASP A 10 6.12 -15.33 9.22
CA ASP A 10 7.49 -15.80 9.42
C ASP A 10 8.50 -14.74 8.95
N VAL A 11 8.20 -14.04 7.85
CA VAL A 11 9.08 -13.00 7.27
C VAL A 11 9.21 -11.79 8.19
N ILE A 12 8.10 -11.27 8.73
CA ILE A 12 8.13 -10.05 9.56
C ILE A 12 9.06 -10.17 10.78
N GLY A 13 9.21 -11.38 11.33
CA GLY A 13 10.09 -11.65 12.47
C GLY A 13 11.58 -11.59 12.13
N THR A 14 11.92 -11.60 10.83
CA THR A 14 13.31 -11.58 10.33
C THR A 14 13.79 -10.20 9.90
N LEU A 15 12.89 -9.21 9.83
CA LEU A 15 13.23 -7.87 9.35
C LEU A 15 14.21 -7.16 10.28
N VAL A 16 15.08 -6.35 9.69
CA VAL A 16 16.05 -5.51 10.41
C VAL A 16 15.66 -4.05 10.17
N PRO A 17 15.72 -3.17 11.20
CA PRO A 17 15.41 -1.76 11.01
C PRO A 17 16.25 -1.12 9.89
N SER A 18 15.60 -0.34 9.05
CA SER A 18 16.27 0.42 7.99
C SER A 18 17.12 1.56 8.56
N GLY A 19 17.77 2.33 7.68
CA GLY A 19 18.45 3.57 8.09
C GLY A 19 17.53 4.60 8.77
N ARG A 20 16.21 4.45 8.65
CA ARG A 20 15.20 5.26 9.36
C ARG A 20 14.83 4.69 10.74
N GLY A 21 15.27 3.48 11.07
CA GLY A 21 14.87 2.77 12.28
C GLY A 21 13.50 2.10 12.17
N GLU A 22 12.97 1.94 10.95
CA GLU A 22 11.66 1.35 10.69
C GLU A 22 11.79 -0.09 10.17
N LEU A 23 10.81 -0.94 10.45
CA LEU A 23 10.67 -2.24 9.78
C LEU A 23 9.87 -2.00 8.49
N GLU A 24 10.53 -2.15 7.35
CA GLU A 24 10.00 -1.67 6.07
C GLU A 24 9.08 -2.69 5.42
N ILE A 25 7.91 -2.26 4.97
CA ILE A 25 7.04 -3.09 4.13
C ILE A 25 7.73 -3.47 2.80
N THR A 26 8.65 -2.64 2.32
CA THR A 26 9.46 -2.90 1.14
C THR A 26 10.39 -4.09 1.32
N ASP A 27 10.88 -4.36 2.53
CA ASP A 27 11.73 -5.52 2.80
C ASP A 27 10.93 -6.82 2.77
N VAL A 28 9.68 -6.80 3.26
CA VAL A 28 8.73 -7.92 3.08
C VAL A 28 8.49 -8.16 1.59
N ASN A 29 8.18 -7.12 0.82
CA ASN A 29 7.97 -7.25 -0.63
C ASN A 29 9.19 -7.84 -1.34
N ASN A 30 10.39 -7.35 -1.02
CA ASN A 30 11.64 -7.83 -1.61
C ASN A 30 11.94 -9.30 -1.26
N TRP A 31 11.50 -9.78 -0.09
CA TRP A 31 11.60 -11.19 0.25
C TRP A 31 10.79 -12.05 -0.73
N TYR A 32 9.52 -11.70 -1.00
CA TYR A 32 8.67 -12.42 -1.97
C TYR A 32 9.20 -12.29 -3.41
N VAL A 33 9.78 -11.13 -3.79
CA VAL A 33 10.49 -10.99 -5.08
C VAL A 33 11.68 -11.95 -5.16
N GLY A 34 12.46 -12.06 -4.08
CA GLY A 34 13.61 -12.97 -4.01
C GLY A 34 13.23 -14.45 -4.09
N GLN A 35 12.04 -14.82 -3.61
CA GLN A 35 11.48 -16.17 -3.77
C GLN A 35 10.87 -16.40 -5.17
N GLY A 36 10.67 -15.34 -5.97
CA GLY A 36 10.00 -15.42 -7.26
C GLY A 36 8.48 -15.65 -7.15
N THR A 37 7.88 -15.38 -5.99
CA THR A 37 6.45 -15.59 -5.70
C THR A 37 5.65 -14.29 -5.70
N MET A 38 6.29 -13.15 -5.90
CA MET A 38 5.60 -11.86 -6.04
C MET A 38 4.88 -11.76 -7.38
N GLU A 39 3.59 -11.44 -7.31
CA GLU A 39 2.77 -11.01 -8.42
C GLU A 39 2.42 -9.51 -8.27
N TYR A 40 2.07 -8.86 -9.37
CA TYR A 40 1.62 -7.47 -9.36
C TYR A 40 0.48 -7.27 -10.34
N ASP A 41 -0.38 -6.30 -10.01
CA ASP A 41 -1.41 -5.78 -10.90
C ASP A 41 -1.34 -4.25 -10.94
N VAL A 42 -1.75 -3.68 -12.07
CA VAL A 42 -1.89 -2.23 -12.24
C VAL A 42 -3.33 -1.86 -11.94
N LEU A 43 -3.54 -1.02 -10.92
CA LEU A 43 -4.85 -0.48 -10.61
C LEU A 43 -5.09 0.78 -11.45
N GLU A 44 -6.13 0.73 -12.28
CA GLU A 44 -6.63 1.87 -13.03
C GLU A 44 -7.58 2.72 -12.17
N GLY A 45 -7.64 4.03 -12.44
CA GLY A 45 -8.51 4.97 -11.73
C GLY A 45 -7.78 5.80 -10.68
N PHE A 46 -8.54 6.42 -9.78
CA PHE A 46 -7.99 7.37 -8.81
C PHE A 46 -7.41 6.65 -7.60
N TRP A 47 -6.13 6.89 -7.34
CA TRP A 47 -5.44 6.57 -6.08
C TRP A 47 -4.96 7.89 -5.46
N GLY A 48 -5.42 8.19 -4.25
CA GLY A 48 -5.01 9.40 -3.55
C GLY A 48 -4.55 9.11 -2.13
N ASP A 49 -3.49 9.79 -1.70
CA ASP A 49 -2.97 9.74 -0.33
C ASP A 49 -3.29 11.05 0.39
N ALA A 50 -4.23 10.99 1.34
CA ALA A 50 -4.66 12.14 2.13
C ALA A 50 -3.65 12.54 3.23
N GLY A 51 -2.52 11.84 3.36
CA GLY A 51 -1.43 12.15 4.28
C GLY A 51 -0.25 12.90 3.64
N GLU A 52 -0.22 13.07 2.32
CA GLU A 52 0.91 13.69 1.61
C GLU A 52 1.07 15.19 1.94
N SER A 53 -0.02 15.96 1.86
CA SER A 53 -0.05 17.40 2.10
C SER A 53 -1.47 17.88 2.43
N ILE A 54 -1.60 19.13 2.86
CA ILE A 54 -2.93 19.75 3.08
C ILE A 54 -3.67 19.86 1.75
N GLU A 55 -2.97 20.18 0.67
CA GLU A 55 -3.50 20.30 -0.68
C GLU A 55 -4.00 18.94 -1.18
N ALA A 56 -3.19 17.87 -1.08
CA ALA A 56 -3.58 16.52 -1.46
C ALA A 56 -4.79 16.03 -0.64
N TYR A 57 -4.84 16.34 0.66
CA TYR A 57 -6.00 16.04 1.49
C TYR A 57 -7.30 16.65 0.93
N TYR A 58 -7.27 17.93 0.52
CA TYR A 58 -8.45 18.57 -0.08
C TYR A 58 -8.80 17.99 -1.46
N GLU A 59 -7.80 17.71 -2.30
CA GLU A 59 -8.01 17.08 -3.62
C GLU A 59 -8.68 15.71 -3.50
N VAL A 60 -8.21 14.85 -2.59
CA VAL A 60 -8.83 13.55 -2.31
C VAL A 60 -10.26 13.73 -1.81
N ASN A 61 -10.50 14.71 -0.93
CA ASN A 61 -11.85 14.97 -0.40
C ASN A 61 -12.82 15.40 -1.51
N ASP A 62 -12.39 16.30 -2.38
CA ASP A 62 -13.19 16.79 -3.51
C ASP A 62 -13.45 15.69 -4.53
N PHE A 63 -12.45 14.85 -4.83
CA PHE A 63 -12.63 13.67 -5.67
C PHE A 63 -13.74 12.76 -5.11
N VAL A 64 -13.67 12.40 -3.82
CA VAL A 64 -14.67 11.53 -3.18
C VAL A 64 -16.05 12.21 -3.16
N ARG A 65 -16.15 13.52 -2.94
CA ARG A 65 -17.42 14.26 -2.98
C ARG A 65 -18.05 14.25 -4.37
N ALA A 66 -17.25 14.50 -5.41
CA ALA A 66 -17.73 14.57 -6.79
C ALA A 66 -18.19 13.21 -7.33
N HIS A 67 -17.59 12.11 -6.82
CA HIS A 67 -17.86 10.75 -7.29
C HIS A 67 -18.72 9.94 -6.32
N ARG A 68 -19.29 10.54 -5.27
CA ARG A 68 -20.26 9.91 -4.38
C ARG A 68 -21.70 10.08 -4.89
N ALA A 69 -22.12 9.16 -5.78
CA ALA A 69 -23.40 8.45 -5.72
C ALA A 69 -23.53 7.40 -6.86
N ASP A 70 -22.58 6.46 -7.01
CA ASP A 70 -22.75 5.30 -7.93
C ASP A 70 -22.24 3.97 -7.33
N ALA A 71 -22.45 3.77 -6.02
CA ALA A 71 -22.44 2.44 -5.43
C ALA A 71 -23.51 2.36 -4.35
N GLY A 72 -24.75 2.21 -4.81
CA GLY A 72 -25.79 1.64 -3.96
C GLY A 72 -25.31 0.28 -3.43
N ALA A 73 -25.33 0.17 -2.12
CA ALA A 73 -25.78 -1.05 -1.46
C ALA A 73 -27.30 -0.99 -1.35
#